data_AF-A0AA96CD79-F1
#
_entry.id   AF-A0AA96CD79-F1
#
_cell.length_a   1.000
_cell.length_b   1.000
_cell.length_c   1.000
_cell.angle_alpha   90.00
_cell.angle_beta   90.00
_cell.angle_gamma   90.00
#
_symmetry.space_group_name_H-M   'P 1'
#
loop_
_entity.id
_entity.type
_entity.pdbx_description
1 polymer ?
#
loop_
_entity_poly.entity_id
_entity_poly.type
_entity_poly.pdbx_seq_one_letter_code
_entity_poly.pdbx_strand_id
1 'polypeptide(L)'
;MRQADELAALLGRLVTLDGVHQTAIPRLALIRSSQPTEPMHGLHLPALCIIVQGRKQVMLGEQIYLYDRTHYLVVSVDLPIIGQVVEASTEEPYFSVRLDLDPVQLSALMLESKPNATKPGEGGIPALGRASP
;
A
#
# COMPACT_ATOMS: atom_id res chain seq x y z
N MET A 1 12.98 7.71 -9.17
CA MET A 1 13.68 6.41 -9.29
C MET A 1 14.61 6.17 -8.11
N ARG A 2 15.65 6.99 -7.88
CA ARG A 2 16.64 6.81 -6.79
C ARG A 2 16.07 6.53 -5.37
N GLN A 3 15.03 7.24 -4.94
CA GLN A 3 14.47 7.06 -3.58
C GLN A 3 13.76 5.70 -3.38
N ALA A 4 13.10 5.17 -4.41
CA ALA A 4 12.43 3.87 -4.32
C ALA A 4 13.46 2.73 -4.27
N ASP A 5 14.54 2.84 -5.04
CA ASP A 5 15.61 1.85 -5.03
C ASP A 5 16.41 1.88 -3.71
N GLU A 6 16.68 3.06 -3.16
CA GLU A 6 17.28 3.21 -1.83
C GLU A 6 16.38 2.61 -0.73
N LEU A 7 15.06 2.85 -0.81
CA LEU A 7 14.10 2.27 0.12
C LEU A 7 14.01 0.75 -0.03
N ALA A 8 14.04 0.20 -1.24
CA ALA A 8 14.06 -1.24 -1.47
C ALA A 8 15.31 -1.89 -0.84
N ALA A 9 16.48 -1.28 -1.02
CA ALA A 9 17.72 -1.75 -0.42
C ALA A 9 17.68 -1.71 1.11
N LEU A 10 17.08 -0.67 1.70
CA LEU A 10 16.87 -0.59 3.15
C LEU A 10 15.92 -1.68 3.64
N LEU A 11 14.79 -1.90 2.96
CA LEU A 11 13.83 -2.94 3.31
C LEU A 11 14.46 -4.33 3.22
N GLY A 12 15.24 -4.61 2.18
CA GLY A 12 15.96 -5.88 2.04
C GLY A 12 16.96 -6.17 3.16
N ARG A 13 17.47 -5.12 3.83
CA ARG A 13 18.33 -5.26 5.01
C ARG A 13 17.55 -5.45 6.32
N LEU A 14 16.33 -4.89 6.39
CA LEU A 14 15.52 -4.89 7.61
C LEU A 14 14.61 -6.11 7.72
N VAL A 15 14.10 -6.63 6.60
CA VAL A 15 13.15 -7.75 6.57
C VAL A 15 13.67 -8.86 5.66
N THR A 16 14.10 -9.97 6.27
CA THR A 16 14.71 -11.12 5.57
C THR A 16 13.76 -12.30 5.38
N LEU A 17 12.65 -12.32 6.11
CA LEU A 17 11.62 -13.37 6.03
C LEU A 17 10.35 -12.82 5.36
N ASP A 18 9.61 -13.69 4.69
CA ASP A 18 8.31 -13.31 4.11
C ASP A 18 7.27 -13.08 5.21
N GLY A 19 6.34 -12.15 4.93
CA GLY A 19 5.26 -11.80 5.84
C GLY A 19 5.21 -10.31 6.16
N VAL A 20 4.43 -10.00 7.20
CA VAL A 20 4.23 -8.64 7.70
C VAL A 20 5.07 -8.46 8.96
N HIS A 21 5.91 -7.43 8.95
CA HIS A 21 6.87 -7.11 10.01
C HIS A 21 6.50 -5.78 10.64
N GLN A 22 6.18 -5.82 11.94
CA GLN A 22 5.94 -4.60 12.70
C GLN A 22 7.27 -3.88 12.97
N THR A 23 7.24 -2.55 12.97
CA THR A 23 8.41 -1.74 13.29
C THR A 23 8.30 -1.14 14.68
N ALA A 24 9.40 -0.54 15.17
CA ALA A 24 9.36 0.26 16.39
C ALA A 24 8.55 1.57 16.23
N ILE A 25 8.22 1.95 15.00
CA ILE A 25 7.35 3.10 14.71
C ILE A 25 5.91 2.60 14.77
N PRO A 26 5.07 3.14 15.67
CA PRO A 26 3.67 2.73 15.77
C PRO A 26 2.94 2.85 14.43
N ARG A 27 2.08 1.87 14.12
CA ARG A 27 1.26 1.80 12.88
C ARG A 27 2.04 1.65 11.58
N LEU A 28 3.37 1.53 11.64
CA LEU A 28 4.21 1.29 10.47
C LEU A 28 4.61 -0.18 10.41
N ALA A 29 4.23 -0.84 9.33
CA ALA A 29 4.57 -2.22 9.02
C ALA A 29 5.29 -2.32 7.67
N LEU A 30 6.22 -3.28 7.59
CA LEU A 30 6.95 -3.63 6.38
C LEU A 30 6.47 -4.99 5.90
N ILE A 31 6.28 -5.13 4.59
CA ILE A 31 5.75 -6.36 4.00
C ILE A 31 6.76 -6.87 2.98
N ARG A 32 7.11 -8.16 3.10
CA ARG A 32 7.96 -8.88 2.15
C ARG A 32 7.25 -10.12 1.62
N SER A 33 7.37 -10.37 0.32
CA SER A 33 7.05 -11.67 -0.28
C SER A 33 8.10 -12.03 -1.31
N SER A 34 8.68 -13.23 -1.23
CA SER A 34 9.68 -13.73 -2.18
C SER A 34 9.05 -14.51 -3.35
N GLN A 35 7.73 -14.65 -3.35
CA GLN A 35 6.95 -15.29 -4.40
C GLN A 35 5.57 -14.64 -4.52
N PRO A 36 4.87 -14.81 -5.67
CA PRO A 36 3.48 -14.41 -5.78
C PRO A 36 2.64 -15.11 -4.70
N THR A 37 1.67 -14.40 -4.14
CA THR A 37 0.78 -14.97 -3.14
C THR A 37 -0.49 -15.50 -3.79
N GLU A 38 -1.19 -16.39 -3.09
CA GLU A 38 -2.57 -16.70 -3.43
C GLU A 38 -3.47 -15.47 -3.19
N PRO A 39 -4.63 -15.37 -3.86
CA PRO A 39 -5.61 -14.33 -3.57
C PRO A 39 -6.15 -14.46 -2.14
N MET A 40 -5.93 -13.44 -1.32
CA MET A 40 -6.34 -13.42 0.09
C MET A 40 -7.51 -12.47 0.30
N HIS A 41 -8.61 -12.98 0.85
CA HIS A 41 -9.77 -12.18 1.23
C HIS A 41 -9.49 -11.48 2.57
N GLY A 42 -9.79 -10.20 2.66
CA GLY A 42 -9.60 -9.47 3.91
C GLY A 42 -10.28 -8.12 3.94
N LEU A 43 -10.47 -7.61 5.15
CA LEU A 43 -10.90 -6.23 5.36
C LEU A 43 -9.65 -5.34 5.37
N HIS A 44 -9.52 -4.46 4.38
CA HIS A 44 -8.46 -3.47 4.39
C HIS A 44 -8.91 -2.28 5.23
N LEU A 45 -8.25 -2.10 6.38
CA LEU A 45 -8.42 -0.92 7.22
C LEU A 45 -7.77 0.31 6.56
N PRO A 46 -8.15 1.54 6.96
CA PRO A 46 -7.55 2.77 6.50
C PRO A 46 -6.03 2.74 6.66
N ALA A 47 -5.34 2.87 5.54
CA ALA A 47 -3.88 2.76 5.49
C ALA A 47 -3.35 3.43 4.22
N LEU A 48 -2.13 3.98 4.32
CA LEU A 48 -1.28 4.31 3.19
C LEU A 48 -0.36 3.12 2.92
N CYS A 49 -0.42 2.58 1.71
CA CYS A 49 0.40 1.48 1.24
C CYS A 49 1.28 1.95 0.08
N ILE A 50 2.59 1.82 0.26
CA ILE A 50 3.61 2.18 -0.72
C ILE A 50 4.29 0.93 -1.21
N ILE A 51 4.15 0.62 -2.50
CA ILE A 51 4.85 -0.50 -3.12
C ILE A 51 6.21 -0.01 -3.60
N VAL A 52 7.25 -0.60 -3.05
CA VAL A 52 8.64 -0.23 -3.33
C VAL A 52 9.26 -1.19 -4.33
N GLN A 53 8.82 -2.45 -4.36
CA GLN A 53 9.25 -3.45 -5.34
C GLN A 53 8.17 -4.50 -5.57
N GLY A 54 8.11 -5.05 -6.79
CA GLY A 54 7.08 -5.98 -7.22
C GLY A 54 5.76 -5.31 -7.56
N ARG A 55 4.71 -6.13 -7.72
CA ARG A 55 3.36 -5.66 -8.01
C ARG A 55 2.32 -6.34 -7.14
N LYS A 56 1.30 -5.58 -6.77
CA LYS A 56 0.13 -6.05 -6.01
C LYS A 56 -1.13 -5.79 -6.80
N GLN A 57 -1.96 -6.82 -6.90
CA GLN A 57 -3.33 -6.72 -7.36
C GLN A 57 -4.27 -6.61 -6.16
N VAL A 58 -5.25 -5.72 -6.27
CA VAL A 58 -6.36 -5.57 -5.32
C VAL A 58 -7.66 -5.63 -6.09
N MET A 59 -8.58 -6.48 -5.65
CA MET A 59 -9.92 -6.58 -6.23
C MET A 59 -10.95 -6.03 -5.24
N LEU A 60 -11.83 -5.15 -5.71
CA LEU A 60 -13.01 -4.71 -4.98
C LEU A 60 -14.25 -5.00 -5.83
N GLY A 61 -15.09 -5.93 -5.36
CA GLY A 61 -16.18 -6.47 -6.18
C GLY A 61 -15.60 -7.08 -7.47
N GLU A 62 -16.05 -6.59 -8.61
CA GLU A 62 -15.58 -7.04 -9.94
C GLU A 62 -14.42 -6.20 -10.49
N GLN A 63 -14.01 -5.14 -9.78
CA GLN A 63 -12.98 -4.22 -10.24
C GLN A 63 -11.59 -4.68 -9.79
N ILE A 64 -10.64 -4.70 -10.72
CA ILE A 64 -9.24 -5.08 -10.48
C ILE A 64 -8.35 -3.84 -10.57
N TYR A 65 -7.53 -3.64 -9.53
CA TYR A 65 -6.57 -2.56 -9.42
C TYR A 65 -5.17 -3.12 -9.29
N LEU A 66 -4.30 -2.77 -10.24
CA LEU A 66 -2.88 -3.12 -10.20
C LEU A 66 -2.08 -1.94 -9.63
N TYR A 67 -1.29 -2.24 -8.61
CA TYR A 67 -0.38 -1.31 -7.96
C TYR A 67 1.05 -1.77 -8.14
N ASP A 68 1.92 -0.82 -8.45
CA ASP A 68 3.35 -0.99 -8.66
C ASP A 68 4.10 0.19 -8.06
N ARG A 69 5.42 0.29 -8.33
CA ARG A 69 6.28 1.38 -7.85
C ARG A 69 5.83 2.80 -8.24
N THR A 70 4.90 2.93 -9.19
CA THR A 70 4.43 4.23 -9.67
C THR A 70 3.14 4.69 -9.01
N HIS A 71 2.53 3.84 -8.16
CA HIS A 71 1.25 4.12 -7.53
C HIS A 71 1.29 3.90 -6.02
N TYR A 72 0.71 4.85 -5.28
CA TYR A 72 0.42 4.67 -3.87
C TYR A 72 -1.05 4.30 -3.68
N LEU A 73 -1.30 3.35 -2.78
CA LEU A 73 -2.64 2.92 -2.40
C LEU A 73 -3.05 3.67 -1.12
N VAL A 74 -4.14 4.42 -1.20
CA VAL A 74 -4.77 5.05 -0.02
C VAL A 74 -6.14 4.45 0.18
N VAL A 75 -6.35 3.85 1.35
CA VAL A 75 -7.65 3.35 1.81
C VAL A 75 -8.16 4.31 2.87
N SER A 76 -9.35 4.88 2.69
CA SER A 76 -9.95 5.86 3.63
C SER A 76 -11.08 5.29 4.50
N VAL A 77 -11.62 4.13 4.14
CA VAL A 77 -12.68 3.41 4.87
C VAL A 77 -12.40 1.91 4.86
N ASP A 78 -13.05 1.16 5.74
CA ASP A 78 -12.94 -0.30 5.76
C ASP A 78 -13.52 -0.90 4.48
N LEU A 79 -12.68 -1.59 3.69
CA LEU A 79 -13.09 -2.19 2.41
C LEU A 79 -12.87 -3.71 2.39
N PRO A 80 -13.89 -4.52 2.07
CA PRO A 80 -13.70 -5.93 1.82
C PRO A 80 -13.04 -6.11 0.45
N ILE A 81 -11.78 -6.57 0.44
CA ILE A 81 -11.02 -6.74 -0.80
C ILE A 81 -10.46 -8.15 -0.93
N ILE A 82 -9.99 -8.45 -2.13
CA ILE A 82 -9.08 -9.57 -2.40
C ILE A 82 -7.72 -8.98 -2.74
N GLY A 83 -6.70 -9.26 -1.94
CA GLY A 83 -5.33 -8.82 -2.17
C GLY A 83 -4.45 -9.95 -2.68
N GLN A 84 -3.59 -9.67 -3.65
CA GLN A 84 -2.65 -10.64 -4.20
C GLN A 84 -1.33 -9.96 -4.58
N VAL A 85 -0.19 -10.51 -4.17
CA VAL A 85 1.10 -10.17 -4.79
C VAL A 85 1.21 -10.95 -6.08
N VAL A 86 1.33 -10.26 -7.22
CA VAL A 86 1.34 -10.89 -8.56
C VAL A 86 2.74 -10.95 -9.18
N GLU A 87 3.65 -10.09 -8.74
CA GLU A 87 5.06 -10.11 -9.19
C GLU A 87 6.00 -10.02 -7.98
N ALA A 88 6.73 -11.11 -7.75
CA ALA A 88 7.77 -11.25 -6.74
C ALA A 88 8.64 -12.48 -7.03
N SER A 89 9.94 -12.40 -6.73
CA SER A 89 10.87 -13.54 -6.79
C SER A 89 11.88 -13.49 -5.65
N THR A 90 12.70 -14.53 -5.48
CA THR A 90 13.78 -14.52 -4.48
C THR A 90 14.83 -13.44 -4.76
N GLU A 91 15.12 -13.18 -6.04
CA GLU A 91 16.07 -12.15 -6.47
C GLU A 91 15.45 -10.75 -6.42
N GLU A 92 14.17 -10.64 -6.77
CA GLU A 92 13.38 -9.40 -6.75
C GLU A 92 12.11 -9.58 -5.90
N PRO A 93 12.24 -9.61 -4.56
CA PRO A 93 11.08 -9.80 -3.69
C PRO A 93 10.14 -8.60 -3.73
N TYR A 94 8.86 -8.84 -3.51
CA TYR A 94 7.89 -7.78 -3.26
C TYR A 94 8.23 -7.09 -1.95
N PHE A 95 8.28 -5.75 -1.99
CA PHE A 95 8.43 -4.91 -0.82
C PHE A 95 7.35 -3.85 -0.77
N SER A 96 6.72 -3.71 0.39
CA SER A 96 5.75 -2.66 0.64
C SER A 96 5.87 -2.09 2.04
N VAL A 97 5.61 -0.80 2.15
CA VAL A 97 5.49 -0.08 3.41
C VAL A 97 4.02 0.23 3.63
N ARG A 98 3.50 -0.17 4.78
CA ARG A 98 2.13 0.09 5.19
C ARG A 98 2.14 0.99 6.42
N LEU A 99 1.48 2.13 6.32
CA LEU A 99 1.20 3.02 7.44
C LEU A 99 -0.30 3.01 7.68
N ASP A 100 -0.75 2.37 8.76
CA ASP A 100 -2.15 2.43 9.16
C ASP A 100 -2.51 3.87 9.50
N LEU A 101 -3.68 4.33 9.07
CA LEU A 101 -4.15 5.68 9.28
C LEU A 101 -5.20 5.67 10.38
N ASP A 102 -5.04 6.57 11.35
CA ASP A 102 -6.05 6.80 12.38
C ASP A 102 -7.11 7.76 11.82
N PRO A 103 -8.38 7.33 11.68
CA PRO A 103 -9.46 8.16 11.16
C PRO A 103 -9.65 9.47 11.96
N VAL A 104 -9.35 9.45 13.27
CA VAL A 104 -9.46 10.63 14.14
C VAL A 104 -8.38 11.65 13.78
N GLN A 105 -7.14 11.19 13.60
CA GLN A 105 -6.03 12.05 13.17
C GLN A 105 -6.22 12.56 11.74
N LEU A 106 -6.72 11.72 10.82
CA LEU A 106 -7.08 12.13 9.47
C LEU A 106 -8.15 13.22 9.50
N SER A 107 -9.19 13.06 10.30
CA SER A 107 -10.27 14.04 10.42
C SER A 107 -9.78 15.38 10.96
N ALA A 108 -8.89 15.37 11.96
CA ALA A 108 -8.25 16.58 12.45
C ALA A 108 -7.41 17.28 11.36
N LEU A 109 -6.58 16.52 10.64
CA LEU A 109 -5.75 17.04 9.56
C LEU A 109 -6.59 17.63 8.41
N MET A 110 -7.72 16.99 8.06
CA MET A 110 -8.64 17.49 7.04
C MET A 110 -9.31 18.81 7.45
N LEU A 111 -9.50 19.03 8.75
CA LEU A 111 -10.08 20.27 9.27
C LEU A 111 -9.07 21.43 9.27
N GLU A 112 -7.79 21.11 9.47
CA GLU A 112 -6.66 22.07 9.41
C GLU A 112 -6.23 22.39 7.97
N SER A 113 -6.44 21.45 7.06
CA SER A 113 -6.15 21.62 5.64
C SER A 113 -7.30 22.37 4.95
N LYS A 114 -7.04 23.55 4.39
CA LYS A 114 -8.02 24.16 3.46
C LYS A 114 -8.32 23.13 2.37
N PRO A 115 -9.59 22.81 2.07
CA PRO A 115 -9.93 21.82 1.06
C PRO A 115 -9.44 22.31 -0.30
N ASN A 116 -8.24 21.88 -0.70
CA ASN A 116 -7.87 21.95 -2.09
C ASN A 116 -8.62 20.78 -2.72
N ALA A 117 -9.72 21.09 -3.41
CA ALA A 117 -10.50 20.12 -4.15
C ALA A 117 -9.58 19.48 -5.20
N THR A 118 -8.90 18.41 -4.80
CA THR A 118 -8.13 17.59 -5.70
C THR A 118 -9.17 16.94 -6.59
N LYS A 119 -9.07 17.13 -7.91
CA LYS A 119 -9.96 16.47 -8.86
C LYS A 119 -10.02 14.99 -8.49
N PRO A 120 -11.21 14.35 -8.47
CA PRO A 120 -11.32 12.93 -8.22
C PRO A 120 -10.32 12.23 -9.13
N GLY A 121 -9.38 11.47 -8.55
CA GLY A 121 -8.37 10.77 -9.31
C GLY A 121 -9.06 9.97 -10.41
N GLU A 122 -8.67 10.23 -11.66
CA GLU A 122 -9.26 9.57 -12.83
C GLU A 122 -9.19 8.05 -12.62
N GLY A 123 -10.35 7.44 -12.38
CA GLY A 123 -10.52 5.98 -12.27
C GLY A 123 -10.57 5.36 -10.87
N GLY A 124 -10.65 6.15 -9.79
CA GLY A 124 -10.75 5.62 -8.42
C GLY A 124 -12.16 5.72 -7.82
N ILE A 125 -12.62 4.64 -7.21
CA ILE A 125 -13.69 4.65 -6.18
C ILE A 125 -13.26 5.59 -5.04
N PRO A 126 -14.18 6.39 -4.44
CA PRO A 126 -13.84 7.41 -3.42
C PRO A 126 -13.04 6.90 -2.22
N ALA A 127 -13.10 5.59 -1.97
CA ALA A 127 -12.47 4.90 -0.87
C ALA A 127 -11.08 4.31 -1.18
N LEU A 128 -10.73 4.15 -2.45
CA LEU A 128 -9.48 3.55 -2.93
C LEU A 128 -8.78 4.53 -3.89
N GLY A 129 -7.92 5.36 -3.33
CA GLY A 129 -7.14 6.33 -4.10
C GLY A 129 -5.96 5.68 -4.81
N ARG A 130 -5.72 6.08 -6.07
CA ARG A 130 -4.43 5.91 -6.76
C ARG A 130 -3.84 7.30 -6.96
N ALA A 131 -2.67 7.53 -6.36
CA ALA A 131 -1.89 8.74 -6.59
C ALA A 131 -0.54 8.37 -7.22
N SER A 132 -0.13 9.15 -8.21
CA SER A 132 1.22 9.09 -8.79
C SER A 132 2.14 10.05 -8.03
N PRO A 133 3.45 9.76 -7.93
CA PRO A 133 4.43 10.68 -7.37
C PRO A 133 4.56 11.99 -8.15
#